data_AF-A0A5B6V8K7-F1
#
_entry.id   AF-A0A5B6V8K7-F1
#
_cell.length_a   1.000
_cell.length_b   1.000
_cell.length_c   1.000
_cell.angle_alpha   90.00
_cell.angle_beta   90.00
_cell.angle_gamma   90.00
#
_symmetry.space_group_name_H-M   'P 1'
#
loop_
_entity.id
_entity.type
_entity.pdbx_description
1 polymer ?
#
loop_
_entity_poly.entity_id
_entity_poly.type
_entity_poly.pdbx_seq_one_letter_code
_entity_poly.pdbx_strand_id
1 'polypeptide(L)' 'MFLKRKEWRELEALMAQFWWQKSRGTNGMHWCSWEKLCYLKKDGGMGFRDLEKFNITLLAKQG' A
#
# COMPACT_ATOMS: atom_id res chain seq x y z
N MET A 1 2.00 14.12 -14.74
CA MET A 1 1.75 12.75 -15.25
C MET A 1 2.46 11.69 -14.40
N PHE A 2 2.93 11.99 -13.19
CA PHE A 2 3.38 10.99 -12.22
C PHE A 2 2.71 11.31 -10.90
N LEU A 3 2.27 10.27 -10.21
CA LEU A 3 1.11 10.32 -9.34
C LEU A 3 1.23 11.46 -8.32
N LYS A 4 0.37 12.49 -8.38
CA LYS A 4 0.36 13.57 -7.38
C LYS A 4 0.20 12.89 -6.02
N ARG A 5 0.91 13.35 -4.98
CA ARG A 5 0.99 12.71 -3.63
C ARG A 5 -0.31 12.13 -3.06
N LYS A 6 -1.46 12.63 -3.48
CA LYS A 6 -2.79 12.16 -3.06
C LYS A 6 -3.14 10.78 -3.64
N GLU A 7 -2.67 10.46 -4.85
CA GLU A 7 -3.11 9.32 -5.65
C GLU A 7 -2.53 7.98 -5.16
N TRP A 8 -1.27 7.94 -4.71
CA TRP A 8 -0.69 6.69 -4.18
C TRP A 8 -1.30 6.29 -2.83
N ARG A 9 -1.67 7.27 -1.99
CA ARG A 9 -2.37 7.00 -0.70
C ARG A 9 -3.77 6.43 -0.92
N GLU A 10 -4.48 6.93 -1.93
CA GLU A 10 -5.79 6.39 -2.32
C GLU A 10 -5.66 4.96 -2.84
N LEU A 11 -4.59 4.65 -3.60
CA LEU A 11 -4.29 3.28 -4.02
C LEU A 11 -3.96 2.36 -2.84
N GLU A 12 -3.14 2.80 -1.88
CA GLU A 12 -2.85 2.01 -0.67
C GLU A 12 -4.11 1.76 0.16
N ALA A 13 -5.00 2.74 0.27
CA ALA A 13 -6.29 2.57 0.93
C ALA A 13 -7.17 1.52 0.20
N LEU A 14 -7.25 1.59 -1.13
CA LEU A 14 -7.99 0.61 -1.95
C LEU A 14 -7.38 -0.80 -1.83
N MET A 15 -6.06 -0.93 -1.85
CA MET A 15 -5.39 -2.22 -1.67
C MET A 15 -5.62 -2.79 -0.28
N ALA A 16 -5.54 -1.96 0.76
CA ALA A 16 -5.83 -2.38 2.14
C ALA A 16 -7.29 -2.82 2.31
N GLN A 17 -8.23 -2.05 1.75
CA GLN A 17 -9.65 -2.42 1.74
C GLN A 17 -9.87 -3.75 1.02
N PHE A 18 -9.32 -3.92 -0.18
CA PHE A 18 -9.43 -5.16 -0.95
C PHE A 18 -8.86 -6.34 -0.17
N TRP A 19 -7.68 -6.18 0.42
CA TRP A 19 -7.00 -7.23 1.17
C TRP A 19 -7.78 -7.70 2.40
N TRP A 20 -8.38 -6.76 3.12
CA TRP A 20 -9.14 -7.07 4.34
C TRP A 20 -10.63 -7.29 4.09
N GLN A 21 -11.13 -7.14 2.86
CA GLN A 21 -12.55 -7.29 2.56
C GLN A 21 -13.03 -8.73 2.85
N LYS A 22 -14.05 -8.88 3.70
CA LYS A 22 -14.66 -10.19 4.01
C LYS A 22 -15.74 -10.60 3.01
N SER A 23 -16.54 -9.65 2.50
CA SER A 23 -17.57 -9.88 1.48
C SER A 23 -17.99 -8.54 0.82
N ARG A 24 -18.71 -8.60 -0.32
CA ARG A 24 -19.24 -7.38 -0.97
C ARG A 24 -20.14 -6.61 0.00
N GLY A 25 -19.72 -5.41 0.39
CA GLY A 25 -20.48 -4.51 1.25
C GLY A 25 -20.18 -4.61 2.74
N THR A 26 -19.26 -5.49 3.18
CA THR A 26 -18.77 -5.49 4.56
C THR A 26 -17.33 -5.02 4.63
N ASN A 27 -17.09 -3.91 5.35
CA ASN A 27 -15.73 -3.50 5.69
C ASN A 27 -15.15 -4.57 6.61
N GLY A 28 -14.16 -5.30 6.12
CA GLY A 28 -13.47 -6.26 6.98
C GLY A 28 -12.51 -5.56 7.93
N MET A 29 -12.15 -6.27 8.99
CA MET A 29 -11.28 -5.74 10.03
C MET A 29 -9.83 -5.71 9.55
N HIS A 30 -9.20 -4.53 9.63
CA HIS A 30 -7.77 -4.38 9.37
C HIS A 30 -7.01 -4.89 10.60
N TRP A 31 -6.31 -6.02 10.47
CA TRP A 31 -5.54 -6.61 11.57
C TRP A 31 -4.23 -5.88 11.84
N CYS A 32 -3.69 -5.19 10.83
CA CYS A 32 -2.52 -4.33 10.94
C CYS A 32 -2.55 -3.24 9.85
N SER A 33 -1.71 -2.21 10.00
CA SER A 33 -1.58 -1.15 8.99
C SER A 33 -0.96 -1.67 7.71
N TRP A 34 -1.29 -1.05 6.58
CA TRP A 34 -0.70 -1.37 5.28
C TRP A 34 0.84 -1.25 5.30
N GLU A 35 1.37 -0.22 5.98
CA GLU A 35 2.80 -0.02 6.17
C GLU A 35 3.49 -1.24 6.81
N LYS A 36 2.87 -1.88 7.82
CA LYS A 36 3.43 -3.08 8.46
C LYS A 36 3.45 -4.27 7.51
N LEU A 37 2.50 -4.37 6.57
CA LEU A 37 2.51 -5.41 5.55
C LEU A 37 3.67 -5.23 4.55
N CYS A 38 4.14 -3.99 4.37
CA CYS A 38 5.27 -3.68 3.49
C CYS A 38 6.64 -4.09 4.08
N TYR A 39 6.72 -4.38 5.38
CA TYR A 39 7.96 -4.91 5.97
C TYR A 39 8.28 -6.31 5.43
N LEU A 40 9.55 -6.68 5.47
CA LEU A 40 9.99 -8.00 5.03
C LEU A 40 9.38 -9.09 5.92
N LYS A 41 9.23 -10.30 5.37
CA LYS A 41 8.71 -11.46 6.12
C LYS A 41 9.50 -11.74 7.40
N LYS A 42 10.84 -11.58 7.33
CA LYS A 42 11.73 -11.75 8.49
C LYS A 42 11.49 -10.72 9.61
N ASP A 43 10.89 -9.57 9.27
CA ASP A 43 10.62 -8.46 10.18
C ASP A 43 9.13 -8.41 10.59
N GLY A 44 8.37 -9.49 10.32
CA GLY A 44 6.96 -9.61 10.70
C GLY A 44 5.96 -8.99 9.72
N GLY A 45 6.40 -8.56 8.53
CA GLY A 45 5.53 -8.10 7.46
C GLY A 45 5.23 -9.19 6.41
N MET A 46 4.69 -8.78 5.26
CA MET A 46 4.42 -9.68 4.12
C MET A 46 5.25 -9.39 2.88
N GLY A 47 6.12 -8.38 2.93
CA GLY A 47 6.97 -7.95 1.81
C GLY A 47 6.19 -7.23 0.72
N PHE A 48 5.07 -6.59 1.06
CA PHE A 48 4.33 -5.77 0.09
C PHE A 48 5.18 -4.55 -0.33
N ARG A 49 4.92 -4.04 -1.53
CA ARG A 49 5.61 -2.84 -2.01
C ARG A 49 5.01 -1.60 -1.37
N ASP A 50 5.88 -0.81 -0.77
CA ASP A 50 5.60 0.55 -0.33
C ASP A 50 5.49 1.47 -1.57
N LEU A 51 4.28 1.96 -1.84
CA LEU A 51 4.02 2.75 -3.05
C LEU A 51 4.61 4.16 -2.95
N GLU A 52 4.78 4.69 -1.75
CA GLU A 52 5.47 5.98 -1.55
C GLU A 52 6.92 5.86 -1.99
N LYS A 53 7.65 4.86 -1.49
CA LYS A 53 9.05 4.61 -1.87
C LYS A 53 9.19 4.27 -3.35
N PHE A 54 8.27 3.49 -3.88
CA PHE A 54 8.26 3.17 -5.31
C PHE A 54 8.07 4.43 -6.17
N ASN A 55 7.12 5.30 -5.80
CA ASN A 55 6.87 6.55 -6.52
C ASN A 55 8.08 7.50 -6.45
N ILE A 56 8.73 7.62 -5.28
CA ILE A 56 9.97 8.41 -5.13
C ILE A 56 11.08 7.86 -6.02
N THR A 57 11.27 6.54 -6.04
CA THR A 57 12.31 5.91 -6.86
C THR A 57 12.06 6.11 -8.36
N LEU A 58 10.80 6.00 -8.80
CA LEU A 58 10.42 6.27 -10.19
C LEU A 58 10.66 7.73 -10.57
N LEU A 59 10.31 8.68 -9.70
CA LEU A 59 10.60 10.10 -9.90
C LEU A 59 12.10 10.37 -10.03
N ALA A 60 12.91 9.74 -9.17
CA ALA A 60 14.37 9.87 -9.21
C ALA A 60 15.00 9.28 -10.49
N LYS A 61 14.36 8.28 -11.10
CA LYS A 61 14.83 7.62 -12.34
C LYS A 61 14.46 8.39 -13.61
N GLN A 62 13.45 9.25 -13.57
CA GLN A 62 13.02 10.07 -14.70
C GLN A 62 13.74 11.41 -14.83
N GLY A 63 14.44 11.83 -13.76
CA GLY A 63 15.27 13.03 -13.74
C GLY A 63 16.67 12.81 -14.28
#